data_AF-A0A423GDD0-F1
#
_entry.id   AF-A0A423GDD0-F1
#
_cell.length_a   1.000
_cell.length_b   1.000
_cell.length_c   1.000
_cell.angle_alpha   90.00
_cell.angle_beta   90.00
_cell.angle_gamma   90.00
#
_symmetry.space_group_name_H-M   'P 1'
#
loop_
_entity.id
_entity.type
_entity.pdbx_description
1 polymer ?
#
loop_
_entity_poly.entity_id
_entity_poly.type
_entity_poly.pdbx_seq_one_letter_code
_entity_poly.pdbx_strand_id
1 'polypeptide(L)'
;MSDWQDIATAPLDGTEILLASIGQTFDGVPVPPRVTLGHYTVGDELLRDAGDCGGACRCPEYEEIEPFWMSWDGGFTDENPPTHWQPLPAPPTE
;
A
#
# COMPACT_ATOMS: atom_id res chain seq x y z
N MET A 1 -15.94 -14.86 14.57
CA MET A 1 -16.03 -13.37 14.54
C MET A 1 -14.95 -12.91 13.59
N SER A 2 -15.23 -11.90 12.79
CA SER A 2 -14.27 -11.41 11.81
C SER A 2 -13.20 -10.58 12.54
N ASP A 3 -11.95 -11.04 12.58
CA ASP A 3 -10.82 -10.32 13.22
C ASP A 3 -10.34 -9.10 12.39
N TRP A 4 -11.06 -8.76 11.31
CA TRP A 4 -10.78 -7.61 10.46
C TRP A 4 -11.03 -6.29 11.21
N GLN A 5 -10.03 -5.41 11.15
CA GLN A 5 -10.04 -4.09 11.78
C GLN A 5 -10.18 -3.00 10.72
N ASP A 6 -10.66 -1.82 11.12
CA ASP A 6 -10.73 -0.63 10.24
C ASP A 6 -9.31 -0.22 9.81
N ILE A 7 -9.12 0.10 8.53
CA ILE A 7 -7.81 0.49 8.00
C ILE A 7 -7.21 1.70 8.72
N ALA A 8 -8.02 2.60 9.29
CA ALA A 8 -7.55 3.76 10.05
C ALA A 8 -6.79 3.39 11.34
N THR A 9 -6.87 2.14 11.79
CA THR A 9 -6.13 1.64 12.96
C THR A 9 -4.91 0.81 12.60
N ALA A 10 -4.60 0.67 11.30
CA ALA A 10 -3.47 -0.10 10.83
C ALA A 10 -2.12 0.56 11.18
N PRO A 11 -1.06 -0.23 11.35
CA PRO A 11 0.29 0.30 11.52
C PRO A 11 0.74 1.06 10.26
N LEU A 12 1.27 2.27 10.43
CA LEU A 12 1.76 3.15 9.36
C LEU A 12 3.29 3.19 9.29
N ASP A 13 3.95 2.16 9.83
CA ASP A 13 5.41 2.09 10.02
C ASP A 13 6.11 1.16 9.01
N GLY A 14 5.41 0.75 7.95
CA GLY A 14 5.91 -0.22 6.98
C GLY A 14 5.71 -1.67 7.38
N THR A 15 5.04 -1.96 8.50
CA THR A 15 4.68 -3.34 8.87
C THR A 15 3.81 -3.99 7.79
N GLU A 16 4.20 -5.19 7.35
CA GLU A 16 3.38 -6.00 6.44
C GLU A 16 2.12 -6.53 7.13
N ILE A 17 0.98 -6.34 6.47
CA ILE A 17 -0.35 -6.71 6.96
C ILE A 17 -1.18 -7.31 5.83
N LEU A 18 -2.20 -8.07 6.20
CA LEU A 18 -3.27 -8.40 5.27
C LEU A 18 -4.16 -7.16 5.11
N LEU A 19 -4.35 -6.73 3.88
CA LEU A 19 -5.24 -5.65 3.48
C LEU A 19 -6.49 -6.24 2.84
N ALA A 20 -7.64 -5.62 3.10
CA ALA A 20 -8.89 -5.97 2.45
C ALA A 20 -9.65 -4.73 2.01
N SER A 21 -10.46 -4.89 0.97
CA SER A 21 -11.56 -3.98 0.70
C SER A 21 -12.87 -4.74 0.63
N ILE A 22 -13.92 -4.11 1.15
CA ILE A 22 -15.29 -4.48 0.79
C ILE A 22 -15.52 -4.17 -0.70
N GLY A 23 -16.61 -4.68 -1.29
CA GLY A 23 -16.93 -4.37 -2.68
C GLY A 23 -17.10 -2.86 -2.87
N GLN A 24 -16.46 -2.30 -3.89
CA GLN A 24 -16.47 -0.87 -4.21
C GLN A 24 -16.93 -0.64 -5.65
N THR A 25 -16.98 0.62 -6.07
CA THR A 25 -17.22 1.00 -7.46
C THR A 25 -16.08 1.92 -7.90
N PHE A 26 -15.35 1.51 -8.94
CA PHE A 26 -14.28 2.30 -9.54
C PHE A 26 -14.64 2.60 -10.99
N ASP A 27 -14.68 3.88 -11.36
CA ASP A 27 -15.07 4.36 -12.70
C ASP A 27 -16.38 3.73 -13.23
N GLY A 28 -17.39 3.63 -12.36
CA GLY A 28 -18.69 3.02 -12.68
C GLY A 28 -18.68 1.49 -12.81
N VAL A 29 -17.52 0.85 -12.65
CA VAL A 29 -17.35 -0.60 -12.68
C VAL A 29 -17.33 -1.14 -11.25
N PRO A 30 -18.15 -2.15 -10.91
CA PRO A 30 -18.10 -2.77 -9.60
C PRO A 30 -16.78 -3.54 -9.43
N VAL A 31 -16.07 -3.23 -8.35
CA VAL A 31 -14.87 -3.94 -7.91
C VAL A 31 -15.29 -4.93 -6.81
N PRO A 32 -15.09 -6.24 -6.99
CA PRO A 32 -15.47 -7.22 -5.98
C PRO A 32 -14.64 -7.04 -4.70
N PRO A 33 -15.14 -7.50 -3.54
CA PRO A 33 -14.32 -7.56 -2.33
C PRO A 33 -13.03 -8.35 -2.59
N ARG A 34 -11.93 -7.92 -1.97
CA ARG A 34 -10.63 -8.55 -2.14
C ARG A 34 -9.82 -8.55 -0.85
N VAL A 35 -8.85 -9.45 -0.79
CA VAL A 35 -7.84 -9.55 0.27
C VAL A 35 -6.48 -9.74 -0.39
N THR A 36 -5.45 -9.06 0.12
CA THR A 36 -4.07 -9.17 -0.36
C THR A 36 -3.08 -8.80 0.73
N LEU A 37 -1.79 -8.94 0.45
CA LEU A 37 -0.70 -8.50 1.33
C LEU A 37 -0.27 -7.08 0.93
N GLY A 38 0.11 -6.26 1.91
CA GLY A 38 0.69 -4.95 1.65
C GLY A 38 1.17 -4.26 2.92
N HIS A 39 1.60 -3.00 2.77
CA HIS A 39 2.12 -2.16 3.85
C HIS A 39 1.91 -0.67 3.52
N TYR A 40 2.07 0.18 4.54
CA TYR A 40 2.11 1.62 4.33
C TYR A 40 3.53 2.02 3.92
N THR A 41 3.66 2.73 2.82
CA THR A 41 4.98 3.11 2.27
C THR A 41 5.74 4.02 3.24
N VAL A 42 7.04 3.75 3.40
CA VAL A 42 7.91 4.51 4.32
C VAL A 42 9.33 4.65 3.75
N GLY A 43 10.07 5.65 4.22
CA GLY A 43 11.49 5.83 3.90
C GLY A 43 11.75 5.99 2.40
N ASP A 44 12.71 5.22 1.87
CA ASP A 44 13.13 5.32 0.47
C ASP A 44 12.03 4.91 -0.53
N GLU A 45 10.96 4.25 -0.10
CA GLU A 45 9.79 3.95 -0.94
C GLU A 45 9.01 5.20 -1.34
N LEU A 46 9.22 6.30 -0.60
CA LEU A 46 8.64 7.60 -0.89
C LEU A 46 9.52 8.40 -1.85
N LEU A 47 10.58 7.81 -2.42
CA LEU A 47 11.46 8.47 -3.39
C LEU A 47 11.13 7.98 -4.80
N ARG A 48 10.55 8.85 -5.62
CA ARG A 48 10.32 8.60 -7.04
C ARG A 48 11.49 9.15 -7.85
N ASP A 49 11.97 8.36 -8.82
CA ASP A 49 12.96 8.83 -9.80
C ASP A 49 12.40 10.03 -10.57
N ALA A 50 13.08 11.17 -10.44
CA ALA A 50 12.77 12.43 -11.10
C ALA A 50 13.70 12.71 -12.30
N GLY A 51 14.62 11.79 -12.62
CA GLY A 51 15.59 11.90 -13.70
C GLY A 51 17.00 12.22 -13.21
N ASP A 52 17.73 13.04 -13.97
CA ASP A 52 19.07 13.50 -13.60
C ASP A 52 19.13 15.03 -13.48
N CYS A 53 20.13 15.53 -12.77
CA CYS A 53 20.32 16.96 -12.46
C CYS A 53 20.55 17.88 -13.68
N GLY A 54 20.49 17.35 -14.90
CA GLY A 54 20.71 18.08 -16.15
C GLY A 54 22.16 18.54 -16.37
N GLY A 55 23.05 18.28 -15.41
CA GLY A 55 24.47 18.59 -15.49
C GLY A 55 25.29 17.53 -16.22
N ALA A 56 26.54 17.86 -16.58
CA ALA A 56 27.47 16.89 -17.19
C ALA A 56 27.74 15.67 -16.29
N CYS A 57 27.57 15.82 -14.97
CA CYS A 57 27.71 14.73 -14.00
C CYS A 57 26.52 13.77 -13.96
N ARG A 58 25.34 14.14 -14.50
CA ARG A 58 24.11 13.32 -14.53
C ARG A 58 23.79 12.61 -13.21
N CYS A 59 23.90 13.34 -12.10
CA CYS A 59 23.55 12.78 -10.80
C CYS A 59 22.04 12.49 -10.76
N PRO A 60 21.59 11.34 -10.23
CA PRO A 60 20.17 11.02 -10.12
C PRO A 60 19.48 12.01 -9.17
N GLU A 61 18.26 12.40 -9.53
CA GLU A 61 17.39 13.22 -8.71
C GLU A 61 16.14 12.42 -8.33
N TYR A 62 15.69 12.65 -7.11
CA TYR A 62 14.52 11.97 -6.55
C TYR A 62 13.54 13.02 -6.04
N GLU A 63 12.26 12.75 -6.24
CA GLU A 63 11.16 13.53 -5.70
C GLU A 63 10.49 12.73 -4.58
N GLU A 64 10.26 13.38 -3.45
CA GLU A 64 9.45 12.81 -2.37
C GLU A 64 7.97 12.75 -2.79
N ILE A 65 7.34 11.59 -2.65
CA ILE A 65 5.92 11.38 -2.89
C ILE A 65 5.15 11.15 -1.59
N GLU A 66 3.85 11.42 -1.63
CA GLU A 66 2.97 11.21 -0.48
C GLU A 66 2.86 9.72 -0.14
N PRO A 67 2.84 9.35 1.15
CA PRO A 67 2.67 7.97 1.57
C PRO A 67 1.29 7.40 1.21
N PHE A 68 1.27 6.16 0.75
CA PHE A 68 0.08 5.42 0.37
C PHE A 68 0.16 3.95 0.79
N TRP A 69 -0.98 3.26 0.77
CA TRP A 69 -1.05 1.82 0.95
C TRP A 69 -0.59 1.11 -0.32
N MET A 70 0.57 0.47 -0.24
CA MET A 70 1.08 -0.39 -1.31
C MET A 70 0.57 -1.80 -1.12
N SER A 71 0.09 -2.43 -2.20
CA SER A 71 -0.19 -3.87 -2.21
C SER A 71 0.66 -4.60 -3.23
N TRP A 72 1.00 -5.84 -2.90
CA TRP A 72 1.88 -6.68 -3.73
C TRP A 72 1.27 -7.09 -5.07
N ASP A 73 -0.06 -6.99 -5.21
CA ASP A 73 -0.78 -7.23 -6.46
C ASP A 73 -1.09 -5.95 -7.25
N GLY A 74 -0.60 -4.78 -6.79
CA GLY A 74 -0.85 -3.48 -7.41
C GLY A 74 -2.32 -3.05 -7.41
N GLY A 75 -3.12 -3.63 -6.52
CA GLY A 75 -4.57 -3.63 -6.58
C GLY A 75 -5.31 -2.51 -5.85
N PHE A 76 -4.64 -1.80 -4.95
CA PHE A 76 -5.22 -0.64 -4.27
C PHE A 76 -4.73 0.66 -4.91
N THR A 77 -5.64 1.62 -5.03
CA THR A 77 -5.39 2.98 -5.51
C THR A 77 -6.13 3.96 -4.60
N ASP A 78 -5.94 5.27 -4.79
CA ASP A 78 -6.66 6.28 -4.02
C ASP A 78 -8.18 6.20 -4.24
N GLU A 79 -8.63 5.77 -5.43
CA GLU A 79 -10.04 5.61 -5.76
C GLU A 79 -10.61 4.24 -5.38
N ASN A 80 -9.75 3.26 -5.11
CA ASN A 80 -10.12 1.95 -4.57
C ASN A 80 -9.14 1.59 -3.43
N PRO A 81 -9.23 2.28 -2.28
CA PRO A 81 -8.29 2.07 -1.18
C PRO A 81 -8.65 0.80 -0.39
N PRO A 82 -7.71 0.22 0.38
CA PRO A 82 -8.07 -0.76 1.38
C PRO A 82 -9.00 -0.14 2.42
N THR A 83 -9.94 -0.93 2.93
CA THR A 83 -10.88 -0.48 3.97
C THR A 83 -10.70 -1.21 5.29
N HIS A 84 -10.05 -2.38 5.28
CA HIS A 84 -9.81 -3.17 6.49
C HIS A 84 -8.43 -3.81 6.47
N TRP A 85 -7.95 -4.23 7.64
CA TRP A 85 -6.70 -4.96 7.78
C TRP A 85 -6.74 -6.06 8.83
N GLN A 86 -5.76 -6.97 8.77
CA GLN A 86 -5.41 -7.93 9.80
C GLN A 86 -3.88 -8.05 9.91
N PRO A 87 -3.33 -8.35 11.10
CA PRO A 87 -1.93 -8.74 11.19
C PRO A 87 -1.69 -10.03 10.40
N LEU A 88 -0.46 -10.23 9.95
CA LEU A 88 -0.09 -11.53 9.39
C LEU A 88 -0.24 -12.63 10.44
N PRO A 89 -0.67 -13.83 10.03
CA PRO A 89 -0.69 -14.96 10.95
C PRO A 89 0.72 -15.21 11.47
N ALA A 90 0.81 -15.53 12.76
CA ALA A 90 2.07 -15.97 13.33
C ALA A 90 2.59 -17.20 12.56
N PRO A 91 3.93 -17.32 12.37
CA PRO A 91 4.50 -18.53 11.79
C PRO A 91 4.05 -19.79 12.55
N PRO A 92 3.89 -20.94 11.87
CA PRO A 92 3.65 -22.22 12.54
C PRO A 92 4.75 -22.52 13.56
N THR A 93 4.38 -23.15 14.66
CA THR A 93 5.31 -23.48 15.76
C THR A 93 5.65 -24.97 15.85
N GLU A 94 5.10 -25.81 14.96
CA GLU A 94 5.38 -27.25 14.83
C GLU A 94 5.44 -27.69 13.36
#